data_AF-A0A957GCV0-F1
#
_entry.id   AF-A0A957GCV0-F1
#
_cell.length_a   1.000
_cell.length_b   1.000
_cell.length_c   1.000
_cell.angle_alpha   90.00
_cell.angle_beta   90.00
_cell.angle_gamma   90.00
#
_symmetry.space_group_name_H-M   'P 1'
#
loop_
_entity.id
_entity.type
_entity.pdbx_description
1 polymer ?
#
loop_
_entity_poly.entity_id
_entity_poly.type
_entity_poly.pdbx_seq_one_letter_code
_entity_poly.pdbx_strand_id
1 'polypeptide(L)'
;PIEGIHLNLQGRQPAGVVPTTDYEPLRQEIIARLRTRPEILAVCPREAAYHGPHLANAPDILLQLQPDFDGGADLAEIVTPIPAGWLQSISGYHDLDGILVAAGPSFVPQAALARQPQLQDITPTVLHLLGQPVPANMDGRVLLPLLASSRPVVVSSPLPNTPAGDNQLSPDEEAGIAAALRDLGYIE
;
A
#
# COMPACT_ATOMS: atom_id res chain seq x y z
N PRO A 1 2.62 8.89 -8.75
CA PRO A 1 3.39 7.65 -8.53
C PRO A 1 4.03 7.66 -7.14
N ILE A 2 4.03 6.52 -6.42
CA ILE A 2 4.68 6.39 -5.12
C ILE A 2 5.82 5.39 -5.25
N GLU A 3 7.05 5.87 -5.03
CA GLU A 3 8.27 5.09 -5.14
C GLU A 3 8.95 4.89 -3.80
N GLY A 4 9.80 3.87 -3.73
CA GLY A 4 10.55 3.50 -2.53
C GLY A 4 12.04 3.38 -2.78
N ILE A 5 12.85 4.01 -1.93
CA ILE A 5 14.30 3.80 -1.90
C ILE A 5 14.67 2.90 -0.73
N HIS A 6 15.42 1.84 -1.03
CA HIS A 6 16.11 1.03 -0.03
C HIS A 6 17.59 1.39 0.01
N LEU A 7 18.11 1.70 1.20
CA LEU A 7 19.53 1.78 1.46
C LEU A 7 20.11 0.36 1.52
N ASN A 8 21.18 0.14 0.77
CA ASN A 8 21.89 -1.13 0.71
C ASN A 8 22.70 -1.37 2.00
N LEU A 9 22.00 -1.66 3.09
CA LEU A 9 22.47 -1.71 4.47
C LEU A 9 23.14 -3.05 4.78
N GLN A 10 24.31 -3.01 5.41
CA GLN A 10 25.02 -4.20 5.90
C GLN A 10 24.15 -5.01 6.86
N GLY A 11 24.09 -6.33 6.66
CA GLY A 11 23.31 -7.25 7.48
C GLY A 11 21.81 -7.27 7.20
N ARG A 12 21.29 -6.39 6.32
CA ARG A 12 19.90 -6.42 5.86
C ARG A 12 19.79 -6.84 4.39
N GLN A 13 20.63 -6.26 3.53
CA GLN A 13 20.74 -6.66 2.13
C GLN A 13 21.88 -7.66 1.93
N PRO A 14 21.75 -8.67 1.04
CA PRO A 14 22.78 -9.70 0.83
C PRO A 14 24.18 -9.14 0.49
N ALA A 15 24.22 -8.04 -0.26
CA ALA A 15 25.44 -7.33 -0.64
C ALA A 15 25.49 -5.92 -0.04
N GLY A 16 24.98 -5.75 1.18
CA GLY A 16 24.94 -4.47 1.90
C GLY A 16 26.32 -3.81 2.01
N VAL A 17 26.42 -2.54 1.62
CA VAL A 17 27.67 -1.76 1.67
C VAL A 17 27.63 -0.63 2.68
N VAL A 18 26.43 -0.13 3.01
CA VAL A 18 26.24 0.96 3.97
C VAL A 18 26.40 0.41 5.39
N PRO A 19 27.37 0.89 6.19
CA PRO A 19 27.48 0.52 7.60
C PRO A 19 26.25 0.97 8.40
N THR A 20 25.90 0.23 9.45
CA THR A 20 24.76 0.57 10.31
C THR A 20 24.90 1.91 11.01
N THR A 21 26.14 2.35 11.29
CA THR A 21 26.46 3.66 11.85
C THR A 21 26.09 4.82 10.92
N ASP A 22 26.10 4.56 9.62
CA ASP A 22 25.92 5.59 8.59
C ASP A 22 24.48 5.64 8.08
N TYR A 23 23.63 4.69 8.48
CA TYR A 23 22.26 4.54 8.02
C TYR A 23 21.44 5.82 8.17
N GLU A 24 21.30 6.32 9.40
CA GLU A 24 20.43 7.47 9.67
C GLU A 24 21.01 8.79 9.12
N PRO A 25 22.32 9.10 9.26
CA PRO A 25 22.91 10.27 8.60
C PRO A 25 22.72 10.26 7.07
N LEU A 26 23.00 9.13 6.41
CA LEU A 26 22.85 9.00 4.95
C LEU A 26 21.40 9.16 4.53
N ARG A 27 20.48 8.53 5.25
CA ARG A 27 19.04 8.62 4.98
C ARG A 27 18.54 10.06 5.05
N GLN A 28 18.95 10.81 6.07
CA GLN A 28 18.58 12.22 6.23
C GLN A 28 19.17 13.10 5.13
N GLU A 29 20.41 12.85 4.74
CA GLU A 29 21.05 13.55 3.63
C GLU A 29 20.30 13.30 2.30
N ILE A 30 19.96 12.05 2.00
CA ILE A 30 19.21 11.70 0.79
C ILE A 30 17.84 12.39 0.81
N ILE A 31 17.09 12.31 1.92
CA ILE A 31 15.80 12.99 2.05
C ILE A 31 15.94 14.49 1.79
N ALA A 32 16.95 15.14 2.37
CA ALA A 32 17.18 16.57 2.19
C ALA A 32 17.47 16.94 0.73
N ARG A 33 18.26 16.14 0.02
CA ARG A 33 18.57 16.33 -1.41
C ARG A 33 17.35 16.06 -2.30
N LEU A 34 16.52 15.07 -1.97
CA LEU A 34 15.32 14.75 -2.76
C LEU A 34 14.24 15.82 -2.63
N ARG A 35 14.12 16.46 -1.46
CA ARG A 35 13.15 17.57 -1.26
C ARG A 35 13.35 18.76 -2.20
N THR A 36 14.54 18.93 -2.77
CA THR A 36 14.84 20.07 -3.65
C THR A 36 14.61 19.76 -5.13
N ARG A 37 14.26 18.52 -5.48
CA ARG A 37 14.03 18.09 -6.87
C ARG A 37 12.59 18.45 -7.32
N PRO A 38 12.40 19.16 -8.45
CA PRO A 38 11.08 19.61 -8.91
C PRO A 38 10.10 18.49 -9.29
N GLU A 39 10.61 17.33 -9.68
CA GLU A 39 9.87 16.12 -10.03
C GLU A 39 9.34 15.35 -8.81
N ILE A 40 9.72 15.75 -7.59
CA ILE A 40 9.31 15.12 -6.34
C ILE A 40 8.30 16.03 -5.62
N LEU A 41 7.07 15.54 -5.45
CA LEU A 41 6.00 16.23 -4.72
C LEU A 41 6.16 16.11 -3.21
N ALA A 42 6.55 14.94 -2.71
CA ALA A 42 6.75 14.68 -1.29
C ALA A 42 7.81 13.61 -1.07
N VAL A 43 8.50 13.71 0.07
CA VAL A 43 9.45 12.68 0.52
C VAL A 43 9.38 12.55 2.04
N CYS A 44 9.23 11.32 2.50
CA CYS A 44 9.13 11.02 3.91
C CYS A 44 9.87 9.74 4.29
N PRO A 45 10.29 9.63 5.55
CA PRO A 45 10.78 8.37 6.08
C PRO A 45 9.63 7.37 6.25
N ARG A 46 9.91 6.06 6.15
CA ARG A 46 8.93 4.97 6.28
C ARG A 46 7.99 5.07 7.48
N GLU A 47 8.50 5.48 8.64
CA GLU A 47 7.78 5.58 9.90
C GLU A 47 6.78 6.74 9.93
N ALA A 48 6.85 7.66 8.96
CA ALA A 48 5.84 8.68 8.78
C ALA A 48 4.58 8.15 8.07
N ALA A 49 4.70 7.07 7.28
CA ALA A 49 3.59 6.50 6.51
C ALA A 49 3.10 5.16 7.08
N TYR A 50 4.01 4.34 7.60
CA TYR A 50 3.73 2.98 8.04
C TYR A 50 4.09 2.78 9.51
N HIS A 51 3.43 1.82 10.14
CA HIS A 51 3.72 1.38 11.50
C HIS A 51 3.42 -0.11 11.65
N GLY A 52 3.79 -0.68 12.80
CA GLY A 52 3.54 -2.08 13.11
C GLY A 52 4.74 -3.00 12.86
N PRO A 53 4.56 -4.32 13.03
CA PRO A 53 5.65 -5.29 13.12
C PRO A 53 6.43 -5.48 11.82
N HIS A 54 5.85 -5.10 10.68
CA HIS A 54 6.47 -5.23 9.36
C HIS A 54 7.11 -3.92 8.87
N LEU A 55 7.20 -2.89 9.71
CA LEU A 55 7.79 -1.60 9.34
C LEU A 55 9.21 -1.75 8.74
N ALA A 56 9.98 -2.72 9.22
CA ALA A 56 11.33 -3.00 8.72
C ALA A 56 11.36 -3.47 7.25
N ASN A 57 10.25 -4.00 6.73
CA ASN A 57 10.14 -4.48 5.35
C ASN A 57 9.84 -3.37 4.34
N ALA A 58 9.32 -2.22 4.80
CA ALA A 58 9.07 -1.07 3.94
C ALA A 58 10.37 -0.51 3.33
N PRO A 59 10.29 0.30 2.26
CA PRO A 59 11.40 1.14 1.80
C PRO A 59 11.91 2.06 2.91
N ASP A 60 13.17 2.48 2.89
CA ASP A 60 13.72 3.42 3.88
C ASP A 60 13.15 4.81 3.71
N ILE A 61 12.94 5.21 2.46
CA ILE A 61 12.47 6.52 2.06
C ILE A 61 11.36 6.31 1.04
N LEU A 62 10.25 7.02 1.22
CA LEU A 62 9.11 7.01 0.32
C LEU A 62 9.08 8.34 -0.43
N LEU A 63 8.75 8.26 -1.72
CA LEU A 63 8.72 9.39 -2.63
C LEU A 63 7.37 9.45 -3.32
N GLN A 64 6.77 10.63 -3.34
CA GLN A 64 5.68 10.93 -4.25
C GLN A 64 6.23 11.74 -5.41
N LEU A 65 6.10 11.20 -6.62
CA LEU A 65 6.56 11.83 -7.85
C LEU A 65 5.44 12.61 -8.52
N GLN A 66 5.82 13.61 -9.32
CA GLN A 66 4.93 14.25 -10.29
C GLN A 66 4.32 13.20 -11.24
N PRO A 67 3.11 13.41 -11.79
CA PRO A 67 2.41 12.41 -12.60
C PRO A 67 3.18 11.92 -13.83
N ASP A 68 4.04 12.76 -14.41
CA ASP A 68 4.79 12.47 -15.64
C ASP A 68 6.14 11.78 -15.39
N PHE A 69 6.42 11.36 -14.14
CA PHE A 69 7.70 10.79 -13.73
C PHE A 69 7.52 9.47 -12.98
N ASP A 70 8.48 8.57 -13.15
CA ASP A 70 8.53 7.26 -12.47
C ASP A 70 9.91 7.00 -11.88
N GLY A 71 10.03 5.96 -11.05
CA GLY A 71 11.31 5.45 -10.57
C GLY A 71 12.18 5.01 -11.74
N GLY A 72 13.41 5.52 -11.81
CA GLY A 72 14.33 5.13 -12.86
C GLY A 72 14.89 3.72 -12.65
N ALA A 73 15.29 3.09 -13.76
CA ALA A 73 15.80 1.71 -13.75
C ALA A 73 17.27 1.60 -13.30
N ASP A 74 17.99 2.73 -13.20
CA ASP A 74 19.38 2.77 -12.76
C ASP A 74 19.59 3.78 -11.61
N LEU A 75 20.70 3.61 -10.89
CA LEU A 75 21.03 4.45 -9.74
C LEU A 75 21.56 5.85 -10.14
N ALA A 76 21.92 6.06 -11.41
CA ALA A 76 22.40 7.36 -11.89
C ALA A 76 21.22 8.32 -12.15
N GLU A 77 20.10 7.77 -12.63
CA GLU A 77 18.84 8.47 -12.87
C GLU A 77 17.73 7.85 -12.03
N ILE A 78 17.69 8.16 -10.74
CA ILE A 78 16.69 7.60 -9.81
C ILE A 78 15.23 7.95 -10.12
N VAL A 79 14.99 8.97 -10.95
CA VAL A 79 13.66 9.40 -11.40
C VAL A 79 13.78 9.76 -12.88
N THR A 80 12.88 9.24 -13.71
CA THR A 80 12.88 9.46 -15.16
C THR A 80 11.49 9.88 -15.65
N PRO A 81 11.41 10.65 -16.75
CA PRO A 81 10.12 10.94 -17.38
C PRO A 81 9.47 9.67 -17.93
N ILE A 82 8.17 9.54 -17.74
CA ILE A 82 7.40 8.44 -18.33
C ILE A 82 7.29 8.66 -19.84
N PRO A 83 7.62 7.68 -20.69
CA PRO A 83 7.45 7.81 -22.13
C PRO A 83 5.99 8.08 -22.49
N ALA A 84 5.73 9.12 -23.30
CA ALA A 84 4.37 9.50 -23.68
C ALA A 84 3.59 8.37 -24.37
N GLY A 85 4.28 7.54 -25.18
CA GLY A 85 3.66 6.37 -25.81
C GLY A 85 3.21 5.31 -24.81
N TRP A 86 3.86 5.22 -23.65
CA TRP A 86 3.47 4.31 -22.58
C TRP A 86 2.21 4.81 -21.87
N LEU A 87 2.16 6.10 -21.50
CA LEU A 87 0.97 6.73 -20.91
C LEU A 87 -0.27 6.59 -21.80
N GLN A 88 -0.09 6.65 -23.12
CA GLN A 88 -1.17 6.46 -24.09
C GLN A 88 -1.59 4.98 -24.25
N SER A 89 -0.75 4.03 -23.85
CA SER A 89 -1.01 2.59 -23.96
C SER A 89 -1.76 2.01 -22.77
N ILE A 90 -1.82 2.75 -21.66
CA ILE A 90 -2.50 2.33 -20.43
C ILE A 90 -3.82 3.08 -20.24
N SER A 91 -4.81 2.42 -19.64
CA SER A 91 -6.10 3.02 -19.31
C SER A 91 -6.15 3.60 -17.89
N GLY A 92 -5.09 3.43 -17.11
CA GLY A 92 -4.98 3.94 -15.74
C GLY A 92 -3.64 3.58 -15.10
N TYR A 93 -3.29 4.34 -14.06
CA TYR A 93 -2.11 4.12 -13.23
C TYR A 93 -2.52 4.20 -11.75
N HIS A 94 -1.68 3.73 -10.84
CA HIS A 94 -1.98 3.80 -9.41
C HIS A 94 -2.06 5.26 -8.93
N ASP A 95 -3.08 5.57 -8.13
CA ASP A 95 -3.30 6.89 -7.53
C ASP A 95 -3.53 6.74 -6.02
N LEU A 96 -3.23 7.80 -5.26
CA LEU A 96 -3.53 7.90 -3.84
C LEU A 96 -5.03 8.08 -3.60
N ASP A 97 -5.71 8.77 -4.51
CA ASP A 97 -7.14 8.99 -4.42
C ASP A 97 -7.91 7.79 -5.00
N GLY A 98 -8.83 7.26 -4.18
CA GLY A 98 -9.73 6.18 -4.54
C GLY A 98 -11.17 6.64 -4.71
N ILE A 99 -11.98 5.79 -5.35
CA ILE A 99 -13.42 6.01 -5.49
C ILE A 99 -14.17 5.04 -4.56
N LEU A 100 -15.01 5.58 -3.67
CA LEU A 100 -15.92 4.81 -2.84
C LEU A 100 -17.37 5.07 -3.27
N VAL A 101 -18.06 4.02 -3.69
CA VAL A 101 -19.50 4.05 -3.99
C VAL A 101 -20.21 3.02 -3.12
N ALA A 102 -21.22 3.46 -2.38
CA ALA A 102 -22.04 2.61 -1.54
C ALA A 102 -23.53 2.78 -1.93
N ALA A 103 -24.21 1.68 -2.21
CA ALA A 103 -25.60 1.69 -2.67
C ALA A 103 -26.37 0.48 -2.12
N GLY A 104 -27.63 0.70 -1.77
CA GLY A 104 -28.52 -0.32 -1.21
C GLY A 104 -29.23 0.15 0.07
N PRO A 105 -30.18 -0.65 0.58
CA PRO A 105 -31.02 -0.26 1.73
C PRO A 105 -30.25 -0.09 3.04
N SER A 106 -29.04 -0.65 3.12
CA SER A 106 -28.16 -0.52 4.29
C SER A 106 -27.42 0.82 4.35
N PHE A 107 -27.51 1.67 3.32
CA PHE A 107 -26.73 2.91 3.22
C PHE A 107 -27.63 4.14 3.22
N VAL A 108 -27.13 5.22 3.84
CA VAL A 108 -27.79 6.53 3.81
C VAL A 108 -27.46 7.23 2.49
N PRO A 109 -28.47 7.65 1.70
CA PRO A 109 -28.24 8.44 0.49
C PRO A 109 -27.52 9.75 0.82
N GLN A 110 -26.52 10.12 0.00
CA GLN A 110 -25.75 11.36 0.17
C GLN A 110 -25.16 11.54 1.57
N ALA A 111 -24.76 10.43 2.21
CA ALA A 111 -24.14 10.46 3.52
C ALA A 111 -22.92 11.38 3.54
N ALA A 112 -22.89 12.30 4.51
CA ALA A 112 -21.73 13.14 4.77
C ALA A 112 -20.79 12.42 5.73
N LEU A 113 -19.51 12.32 5.34
CA LEU A 113 -18.47 11.78 6.20
C LEU A 113 -17.72 12.93 6.88
N ALA A 114 -17.50 12.80 8.20
CA ALA A 114 -16.75 13.78 8.98
C ALA A 114 -15.25 13.83 8.63
N ARG A 115 -14.73 12.78 7.99
CA ARG A 115 -13.38 12.69 7.45
C ARG A 115 -13.38 11.94 6.13
N GLN A 116 -12.31 12.11 5.35
CA GLN A 116 -12.08 11.29 4.18
C GLN A 116 -11.95 9.80 4.60
N PRO A 117 -12.74 8.90 4.01
CA PRO A 117 -12.59 7.47 4.25
C PRO A 117 -11.25 6.98 3.70
N GLN A 118 -10.66 6.01 4.38
CA GLN A 118 -9.38 5.40 4.03
C GLN A 118 -9.64 3.99 3.51
N LEU A 119 -8.75 3.46 2.67
CA LEU A 119 -8.87 2.10 2.12
C LEU A 119 -9.03 1.04 3.23
N GLN A 120 -8.30 1.19 4.33
CA GLN A 120 -8.37 0.31 5.49
C GLN A 120 -9.73 0.32 6.21
N ASP A 121 -10.58 1.33 6.00
CA ASP A 121 -11.92 1.41 6.60
C ASP A 121 -12.94 0.47 5.93
N ILE A 122 -12.63 -0.03 4.73
CA ILE A 122 -13.56 -0.85 3.94
C ILE A 122 -13.83 -2.18 4.62
N THR A 123 -12.78 -2.93 4.97
CA THR A 123 -12.89 -4.24 5.62
C THR A 123 -13.72 -4.22 6.91
N PRO A 124 -13.44 -3.36 7.91
CA PRO A 124 -14.26 -3.30 9.12
C PRO A 124 -15.71 -2.88 8.82
N THR A 125 -15.93 -2.02 7.83
CA THR A 125 -17.30 -1.65 7.40
C THR A 125 -18.07 -2.82 6.82
N VAL A 126 -17.43 -3.63 5.96
CA VAL A 126 -18.03 -4.84 5.38
C VAL A 126 -18.30 -5.89 6.45
N LEU A 127 -17.35 -6.17 7.35
CA LEU A 127 -17.57 -7.09 8.48
C LEU A 127 -18.75 -6.63 9.33
N HIS A 128 -18.80 -5.33 9.65
CA HIS A 128 -19.92 -4.76 10.38
C HIS A 128 -21.22 -4.99 9.64
N LEU A 129 -21.33 -4.71 8.34
CA LEU A 129 -22.54 -4.93 7.53
C LEU A 129 -23.00 -6.40 7.57
N LEU A 130 -22.05 -7.34 7.46
CA LEU A 130 -22.28 -8.79 7.55
C LEU A 130 -22.63 -9.29 8.96
N GLY A 131 -22.64 -8.40 9.97
CA GLY A 131 -22.91 -8.77 11.35
C GLY A 131 -21.78 -9.57 12.00
N GLN A 132 -20.58 -9.53 11.43
CA GLN A 132 -19.38 -10.13 11.99
C GLN A 132 -18.70 -9.16 12.96
N PRO A 133 -18.04 -9.66 14.01
CA PRO A 133 -17.25 -8.81 14.88
C PRO A 133 -16.02 -8.27 14.14
N VAL A 134 -15.63 -7.04 14.45
CA VAL A 134 -14.45 -6.38 13.89
C VAL A 134 -13.24 -6.68 14.78
N PRO A 135 -12.15 -7.27 14.27
CA PRO A 135 -10.94 -7.49 15.06
C PRO A 135 -10.33 -6.19 15.59
N ALA A 136 -9.93 -6.20 16.87
CA ALA A 136 -9.36 -5.03 17.54
C ALA A 136 -8.03 -4.53 16.95
N ASN A 137 -7.35 -5.33 16.13
CA ASN A 137 -6.08 -4.99 15.47
C ASN A 137 -6.24 -4.53 14.01
N MET A 138 -7.46 -4.19 13.56
CA MET A 138 -7.63 -3.48 12.29
C MET A 138 -7.33 -1.99 12.45
N ASP A 139 -6.55 -1.43 11.53
CA ASP A 139 -6.21 0.01 11.53
C ASP A 139 -7.39 0.90 11.10
N GLY A 140 -8.28 0.34 10.27
CA GLY A 140 -9.49 1.02 9.81
C GLY A 140 -10.62 1.00 10.82
N ARG A 141 -11.62 1.82 10.54
CA ARG A 141 -12.81 1.98 11.38
C ARG A 141 -14.06 1.82 10.54
N VAL A 142 -15.12 1.31 11.14
CA VAL A 142 -16.44 1.23 10.48
C VAL A 142 -16.89 2.64 10.08
N LEU A 143 -17.25 2.82 8.81
CA LEU A 143 -17.78 4.06 8.25
C LEU A 143 -19.25 4.24 8.66
N LEU A 144 -19.51 4.33 9.96
CA LEU A 144 -20.86 4.43 10.53
C LEU A 144 -21.74 5.50 9.87
N PRO A 145 -21.25 6.71 9.52
CA PRO A 145 -22.10 7.71 8.87
C PRO A 145 -22.65 7.28 7.50
N LEU A 146 -22.04 6.29 6.83
CA LEU A 146 -22.57 5.73 5.58
C LEU A 146 -23.76 4.80 5.81
N LEU A 147 -23.94 4.27 7.03
CA LEU A 147 -24.85 3.16 7.29
C LEU A 147 -26.20 3.67 7.82
N ALA A 148 -27.29 3.11 7.29
CA ALA A 148 -28.65 3.40 7.76
C ALA A 148 -28.97 2.70 9.10
N SER A 149 -28.20 1.68 9.46
CA SER A 149 -28.37 0.91 10.70
C SER A 149 -27.70 1.60 11.88
N SER A 150 -28.36 1.61 13.04
CA SER A 150 -27.81 2.04 14.31
C SER A 150 -27.20 0.89 15.13
N ARG A 151 -26.93 -0.27 14.51
CA ARG A 151 -26.32 -1.42 15.19
C ARG A 151 -24.96 -1.03 15.76
N PRO A 152 -24.67 -1.33 17.04
CA PRO A 152 -23.35 -1.06 17.61
C PRO A 152 -22.28 -1.92 16.93
N VAL A 153 -21.07 -1.38 16.82
CA VAL A 153 -19.91 -2.15 16.35
C VAL A 153 -19.51 -3.15 17.42
N VAL A 154 -19.57 -4.44 17.09
CA VAL A 154 -19.06 -5.51 17.95
C VAL A 154 -17.58 -5.68 17.63
N VAL A 155 -16.73 -5.60 18.65
CA VAL A 155 -15.28 -5.77 18.50
C VAL A 155 -14.86 -7.13 19.06
N SER A 156 -14.09 -7.90 18.30
CA SER A 156 -13.48 -9.15 18.79
C SER A 156 -12.05 -8.93 19.25
N SER A 157 -11.50 -9.94 19.93
CA SER A 157 -10.07 -10.05 20.16
C SER A 157 -9.26 -9.88 18.86
N PRO A 158 -8.01 -9.37 18.95
CA PRO A 158 -7.10 -9.32 17.82
C PRO A 158 -6.97 -10.67 17.12
N LEU A 159 -6.95 -10.66 15.80
CA LEU A 159 -6.55 -11.85 15.05
C LEU A 159 -5.03 -12.05 15.23
N PRO A 160 -4.57 -13.29 15.44
CA PRO A 160 -3.14 -13.55 15.51
C PRO A 160 -2.48 -13.16 14.18
N ASN A 161 -1.30 -12.54 14.27
CA ASN A 161 -0.43 -12.42 13.12
C ASN A 161 0.11 -13.81 12.81
N THR A 162 -0.61 -14.57 12.01
CA THR A 162 -0.04 -15.77 11.40
C THR A 162 1.09 -15.26 10.50
N PRO A 163 2.36 -15.69 10.70
CA PRO A 163 3.37 -15.50 9.67
C PRO A 163 2.75 -15.98 8.37
N ALA A 164 2.97 -15.28 7.26
CA ALA A 164 2.74 -15.89 5.96
C ALA A 164 3.44 -17.26 6.04
N GLY A 165 2.67 -18.34 5.97
CA GLY A 165 3.23 -19.68 5.96
C GLY A 165 4.28 -19.74 4.87
N ASP A 166 5.17 -20.74 4.93
CA ASP A 166 6.07 -21.02 3.81
C ASP A 166 5.23 -20.99 2.54
N ASN A 167 5.41 -19.96 1.71
CA ASN A 167 4.53 -19.64 0.58
C ASN A 167 4.80 -20.59 -0.59
N GLN A 168 5.24 -21.81 -0.25
CA GLN A 168 5.38 -22.93 -1.14
C GLN A 168 3.97 -23.43 -1.38
N LEU A 169 3.43 -23.00 -2.50
CA LEU A 169 2.26 -23.63 -3.08
C LEU A 169 2.56 -25.13 -3.14
N SER A 170 1.65 -25.94 -2.62
CA SER A 170 1.70 -27.35 -2.91
C SER A 170 1.61 -27.56 -4.44
N PRO A 171 2.13 -28.67 -4.97
CA PRO A 171 2.03 -28.97 -6.40
C PRO A 171 0.58 -28.91 -6.93
N ASP A 172 -0.40 -29.23 -6.07
CA ASP A 172 -1.82 -29.18 -6.41
C ASP A 172 -2.35 -27.73 -6.47
N GLU A 173 -1.89 -26.85 -5.58
CA GLU A 173 -2.22 -25.42 -5.62
C GLU A 173 -1.58 -24.73 -6.83
N GLU A 174 -0.33 -25.06 -7.15
CA GLU A 174 0.33 -24.58 -8.38
C GLU A 174 -0.44 -25.02 -9.63
N ALA A 175 -0.85 -26.30 -9.70
CA ALA A 175 -1.62 -26.81 -10.82
C ALA A 175 -2.99 -26.14 -10.94
N GLY A 176 -3.66 -25.87 -9.80
CA GLY A 176 -4.95 -25.18 -9.76
C GLY A 176 -4.86 -23.72 -10.22
N ILE A 177 -3.84 -22.98 -9.77
CA ILE A 177 -3.59 -21.61 -10.21
C ILE A 177 -3.24 -21.59 -11.70
N ALA A 178 -2.38 -22.51 -12.16
CA ALA A 178 -2.03 -22.60 -13.58
C ALA A 178 -3.26 -22.91 -14.46
N ALA A 179 -4.17 -23.78 -14.02
CA ALA A 179 -5.42 -24.05 -14.73
C ALA A 179 -6.31 -22.79 -14.82
N ALA A 180 -6.52 -22.09 -13.71
CA ALA A 180 -7.30 -20.86 -13.69
C ALA A 180 -6.68 -19.78 -14.60
N LEU A 181 -5.35 -19.65 -14.60
CA LEU A 181 -4.64 -18.70 -15.45
C LEU A 181 -4.71 -19.08 -16.95
N ARG A 182 -4.70 -20.38 -17.30
CA ARG A 182 -4.98 -20.83 -18.69
C ARG A 182 -6.40 -20.49 -19.11
N ASP A 183 -7.38 -20.74 -18.25
CA ASP A 183 -8.80 -20.43 -18.54
C ASP A 183 -9.02 -18.92 -18.72
N LEU A 184 -8.26 -18.10 -18.00
CA LEU A 184 -8.23 -16.64 -18.13
C LEU A 184 -7.36 -16.15 -19.29
N GLY A 185 -6.63 -17.02 -19.99
CA GLY A 185 -5.80 -16.71 -21.15
C GLY A 185 -4.45 -16.04 -20.84
N TYR A 186 -3.97 -16.14 -19.60
CA TYR A 186 -2.68 -15.54 -19.18
C TYR A 186 -1.48 -16.41 -19.51
N ILE A 187 -1.67 -17.71 -19.71
CA ILE A 187 -0.64 -18.69 -20.07
C ILE A 187 -1.22 -19.71 -21.06
N GLU A 188 -0.39 -20.18 -21.99
CA GLU A 188 -0.73 -21.22 -22.99
C GLU A 188 -0.61 -22.65 -22.43
#